data_AF-A0A936EZC6-F1
#
_entry.id   AF-A0A936EZC6-F1
#
_cell.length_a   1.000
_cell.length_b   1.000
_cell.length_c   1.000
_cell.angle_alpha   90.00
_cell.angle_beta   90.00
_cell.angle_gamma   90.00
#
_symmetry.space_group_name_H-M   'P 1'
#
loop_
_entity.id
_entity.type
_entity.pdbx_description
1 polymer ?
#
loop_
_entity_poly.entity_id
_entity_poly.type
_entity_poly.pdbx_seq_one_letter_code
_entity_poly.pdbx_strand_id
1 'polypeptide(L)'
;MSLPALKDLFARHRERVTGLWKLGQEPYRTVFLEAGDIVFATSTHPLDRLTHLLVERGKITQAQLDYAMANLNPAMSIGKNLIEMGFITQRDLLDVARAQVERVVWASLAATDQVPGFEAKDLDATTVRLPFDTAAMLLAGVLKLPDRERVLEELGPLNQVVVLEGRRHQELTLPPDLVKLPGLLDGSRTLMELSREAGVEPFRLGAFMLFLREMGWARLHELPPLDRRALELALDPAEAAITPPLPESLPTPPSLFAEIHASQRPTTNLEHLSEALDQLGPEDELEDPFPAELPPPEPEPALPIHHEAEGSTERPEPTPTLPSEAPTPSRRPLVLVAVLVLTGLAWFGIRMLRRPAALGSTPPKVAEPATAATPGTTAAKPAEPLPPVPESPKPAPELAAEKVPEPEPTKPPATPPPPTQGADVATSKADRLQAILQGDWKRAMLQGTAQRKTLQGKWTLRLEIACQGSTVQHAADLLKGQDPDLFLVPMAMRDGRTCYQVFLGAFGSEAAAKDAARKLPSPFLVEGNRPKPFRVAQIPDRQ
;
A
#
# COMPACT_ATOMS: atom_id res chain seq x y z
N MET A 1 -23.36 14.56 4.65
CA MET A 1 -22.06 14.00 5.05
C MET A 1 -21.27 13.76 3.77
N SER A 2 -20.18 14.49 3.54
CA SER A 2 -19.43 14.48 2.28
C SER A 2 -17.97 14.14 2.55
N LEU A 3 -17.20 13.86 1.49
CA LEU A 3 -15.74 13.93 1.51
C LEU A 3 -15.28 15.28 0.94
N PRO A 4 -15.48 16.41 1.64
CA PRO A 4 -15.25 17.75 1.09
C PRO A 4 -13.78 17.96 0.72
N ALA A 5 -12.86 17.45 1.55
CA ALA A 5 -11.44 17.54 1.32
C ALA A 5 -11.01 16.82 0.03
N LEU A 6 -11.52 15.60 -0.18
CA LEU A 6 -11.27 14.82 -1.39
C LEU A 6 -11.80 15.56 -2.63
N LYS A 7 -13.08 15.94 -2.62
CA LYS A 7 -13.70 16.62 -3.75
C LYS A 7 -12.99 17.91 -4.13
N ASP A 8 -12.66 18.73 -3.13
CA ASP A 8 -11.99 20.02 -3.38
C ASP A 8 -10.57 19.80 -3.93
N LEU A 9 -9.77 18.91 -3.34
CA LEU A 9 -8.41 18.66 -3.85
C LEU A 9 -8.42 18.14 -5.30
N PHE A 10 -9.35 17.25 -5.65
CA PHE A 10 -9.53 16.79 -7.02
C PHE A 10 -9.99 17.92 -7.94
N ALA A 11 -10.89 18.81 -7.49
CA ALA A 11 -11.29 19.98 -8.26
C ALA A 11 -10.09 20.89 -8.55
N ARG A 12 -9.25 21.17 -7.55
CA ARG A 12 -8.01 21.96 -7.72
C ARG A 12 -7.04 21.34 -8.72
N HIS A 13 -6.89 20.01 -8.69
CA HIS A 13 -6.11 19.30 -9.70
C HIS A 13 -6.66 19.52 -11.11
N ARG A 14 -7.98 19.32 -11.32
CA ARG A 14 -8.64 19.49 -12.62
C ARG A 14 -8.55 20.92 -13.15
N GLU A 15 -8.70 21.91 -12.27
CA GLU A 15 -8.60 23.34 -12.57
C GLU A 15 -7.17 23.80 -12.89
N ARG A 16 -6.16 22.94 -12.69
CA ARG A 16 -4.74 23.25 -12.88
C ARG A 16 -4.27 24.46 -12.08
N VAL A 17 -4.75 24.60 -10.86
CA VAL A 17 -4.38 25.75 -10.01
C VAL A 17 -2.96 25.64 -9.48
N THR A 18 -2.35 26.78 -9.21
CA THR A 18 -1.08 26.89 -8.48
C THR A 18 -1.33 27.60 -7.15
N GLY A 19 -0.87 27.01 -6.05
CA GLY A 19 -1.11 27.57 -4.72
C GLY A 19 -0.98 26.57 -3.59
N LEU A 20 -1.48 26.99 -2.43
CA LEU A 20 -1.46 26.22 -1.19
C LEU A 20 -2.86 25.74 -0.87
N TRP A 21 -3.05 24.42 -0.86
CA TRP A 21 -4.26 23.79 -0.40
C TRP A 21 -4.09 23.39 1.07
N LYS A 22 -4.93 23.91 1.96
CA LYS A 22 -4.81 23.77 3.40
C LYS A 22 -6.03 23.04 3.96
N LEU A 23 -5.80 22.23 4.98
CA LEU A 23 -6.84 21.46 5.63
C LEU A 23 -6.62 21.40 7.14
N GLY A 24 -7.68 21.66 7.90
CA GLY A 24 -7.65 21.64 9.37
C GLY A 24 -7.06 22.91 10.00
N GLN A 25 -7.23 23.02 11.32
CA GLN A 25 -6.66 24.11 12.13
C GLN A 25 -5.52 23.59 13.00
N GLU A 26 -5.73 22.48 13.72
CA GLU A 26 -4.67 21.75 14.42
C GLU A 26 -5.12 20.29 14.67
N PRO A 27 -4.37 19.27 14.23
CA PRO A 27 -3.26 19.37 13.28
C PRO A 27 -3.77 19.85 11.92
N TYR A 28 -2.96 20.65 11.22
CA TYR A 28 -3.24 21.13 9.88
C TYR A 28 -2.26 20.53 8.88
N ARG A 29 -2.74 20.38 7.65
CA ARG A 29 -1.99 19.85 6.51
C ARG A 29 -2.02 20.85 5.38
N THR A 30 -0.91 20.99 4.68
CA THR A 30 -0.78 21.86 3.51
C THR A 30 -0.23 21.06 2.34
N VAL A 31 -0.93 21.06 1.22
CA VAL A 31 -0.52 20.46 -0.04
C VAL A 31 -0.17 21.59 -1.01
N PHE A 32 1.00 21.49 -1.65
CA PHE A 32 1.52 22.48 -2.57
C PHE A 32 1.18 22.03 -3.98
N LEU A 33 0.46 22.87 -4.71
CA LEU A 33 0.00 22.61 -6.07
C LEU A 33 0.71 23.53 -7.06
N GLU A 34 1.18 22.98 -8.17
CA GLU A 34 1.76 23.71 -9.30
C GLU A 34 1.08 23.21 -10.58
N ALA A 35 0.33 24.09 -11.25
CA ALA A 35 -0.48 23.73 -12.43
C ALA A 35 -1.42 22.51 -12.21
N GLY A 36 -1.92 22.33 -10.98
CA GLY A 36 -2.74 21.21 -10.55
C GLY A 36 -1.96 19.99 -10.06
N ASP A 37 -0.65 19.93 -10.29
CA ASP A 37 0.17 18.81 -9.82
C ASP A 37 0.63 19.00 -8.38
N ILE A 38 0.60 17.90 -7.62
CA ILE A 38 1.09 17.92 -6.24
C ILE A 38 2.61 17.83 -6.29
N VAL A 39 3.28 18.89 -5.82
CA VAL A 39 4.75 18.97 -5.82
C VAL A 39 5.37 18.75 -4.44
N PHE A 40 4.61 19.03 -3.38
CA PHE A 40 5.04 18.86 -1.99
C PHE A 40 3.86 18.86 -1.02
N ALA A 41 4.09 18.45 0.24
CA ALA A 41 3.12 18.59 1.32
C ALA A 41 3.79 18.69 2.68
N THR A 42 3.16 19.39 3.62
CA THR A 42 3.59 19.53 5.02
C THR A 42 2.43 19.25 5.97
N SER A 43 2.75 18.84 7.19
CA SER A 43 1.77 18.50 8.22
C SER A 43 2.33 18.80 9.61
N THR A 44 1.47 19.28 10.51
CA THR A 44 1.83 19.42 11.93
C THR A 44 1.57 18.16 12.74
N HIS A 45 0.91 17.15 12.16
CA HIS A 45 0.62 15.90 12.84
C HIS A 45 1.92 15.14 13.21
N PRO A 46 2.11 14.70 14.47
CA PRO A 46 3.34 14.05 14.91
C PRO A 46 3.74 12.82 14.08
N LEU A 47 2.76 11.98 13.70
CA LEU A 47 2.99 10.77 12.89
C LEU A 47 3.34 11.06 11.41
N ASP A 48 3.11 12.29 10.95
CA ASP A 48 3.43 12.72 9.59
C ASP A 48 4.85 13.33 9.52
N ARG A 49 5.58 13.44 10.63
CA ARG A 49 6.94 14.00 10.66
C ARG A 49 7.93 13.05 10.00
N LEU A 50 8.82 13.61 9.19
CA LEU A 50 9.89 12.85 8.50
C LEU A 50 10.71 11.97 9.45
N THR A 51 11.05 12.47 10.64
CA THR A 51 11.80 11.71 11.66
C THR A 51 11.01 10.51 12.18
N HIS A 52 9.71 10.67 12.40
CA HIS A 52 8.83 9.57 12.76
C HIS A 52 8.77 8.52 11.64
N LEU A 53 8.61 8.95 10.38
CA LEU A 53 8.60 8.03 9.24
C LEU A 53 9.93 7.26 9.07
N LEU A 54 11.08 7.89 9.37
CA LEU A 54 12.37 7.22 9.33
C LEU A 54 12.46 6.08 10.35
N VAL A 55 11.95 6.30 11.56
CA VAL A 55 11.89 5.27 12.62
C VAL A 55 10.89 4.17 12.27
N GLU A 56 9.68 4.55 11.86
CA GLU A 56 8.60 3.62 11.49
C GLU A 56 9.01 2.68 10.34
N ARG A 57 9.77 3.19 9.36
CA ARG A 57 10.30 2.41 8.24
C ARG A 57 11.59 1.66 8.56
N GLY A 58 12.07 1.74 9.80
CA GLY A 58 13.29 1.07 10.24
C GLY A 58 14.58 1.60 9.59
N LYS A 59 14.56 2.82 9.04
CA LYS A 59 15.76 3.47 8.48
C LYS A 59 16.72 3.92 9.58
N ILE A 60 16.17 4.31 10.73
CA ILE A 60 16.91 4.60 11.96
C ILE A 60 16.16 4.01 13.16
N THR A 61 16.88 3.82 14.26
CA THR A 61 16.28 3.49 15.57
C THR A 61 15.91 4.77 16.33
N GLN A 62 15.05 4.66 17.34
CA GLN A 62 14.74 5.78 18.22
C GLN A 62 16.00 6.34 18.90
N ALA A 63 16.89 5.46 19.36
CA ALA A 63 18.16 5.87 19.99
C ALA A 63 19.08 6.66 19.03
N GLN A 64 19.13 6.28 17.75
CA GLN A 64 19.87 7.04 16.73
C GLN A 64 19.24 8.41 16.47
N LEU A 65 17.91 8.50 16.44
CA LEU A 65 17.21 9.77 16.30
C LEU A 65 17.50 10.68 17.50
N ASP A 66 17.39 10.16 18.72
CA ASP A 66 17.66 10.92 19.95
C ASP A 66 19.11 11.42 19.98
N TYR A 67 20.07 10.57 19.60
CA TYR A 67 21.47 10.94 19.46
C TYR A 67 21.67 12.03 18.41
N ALA A 68 21.04 11.91 17.24
CA ALA A 68 21.15 12.91 16.18
C ALA A 68 20.49 14.25 16.55
N MET A 69 19.44 14.23 17.37
CA MET A 69 18.81 15.45 17.89
C MET A 69 19.68 16.13 18.96
N ALA A 70 20.29 15.36 19.85
CA ALA A 70 21.20 15.89 20.88
C ALA A 70 22.46 16.52 20.28
N ASN A 71 22.91 16.01 19.13
CA ASN A 71 24.08 16.49 18.41
C ASN A 71 23.70 17.29 17.15
N LEU A 72 22.52 17.89 17.12
CA LEU A 72 22.05 18.66 15.96
C LEU A 72 22.81 19.98 15.86
N ASN A 73 23.52 20.17 14.74
CA ASN A 73 24.06 21.48 14.39
C ASN A 73 22.91 22.46 14.08
N PRO A 74 22.78 23.61 14.79
CA PRO A 74 21.71 24.58 14.57
C PRO A 74 21.64 25.14 13.14
N ALA A 75 22.75 25.10 12.39
CA ALA A 75 22.82 25.56 11.01
C ALA A 75 22.34 24.52 9.98
N MET A 76 21.95 23.31 10.40
CA MET A 76 21.63 22.20 9.51
C MET A 76 20.24 21.61 9.77
N SER A 77 19.64 21.06 8.71
CA SER A 77 18.42 20.27 8.84
C SER A 77 18.72 18.92 9.50
N ILE A 78 17.74 18.38 10.23
CA ILE A 78 17.85 17.06 10.86
C ILE A 78 18.18 15.95 9.85
N GLY A 79 17.59 16.02 8.64
CA GLY A 79 17.87 15.07 7.56
C GLY A 79 19.33 15.12 7.10
N LYS A 80 19.91 16.33 6.95
CA LYS A 80 21.32 16.49 6.60
C LYS A 80 22.23 15.99 7.72
N ASN A 81 21.88 16.25 8.97
CA ASN A 81 22.61 15.79 10.14
C ASN A 81 22.66 14.24 10.20
N LEU A 82 21.53 13.58 9.95
CA LEU A 82 21.45 12.11 9.91
C LEU A 82 22.30 11.49 8.80
N ILE A 83 22.47 12.19 7.67
CA ILE A 83 23.37 11.78 6.59
C ILE A 83 24.83 11.94 7.01
N GLU A 84 25.21 13.08 7.59
CA GLU A 84 26.59 13.34 8.02
C GLU A 84 27.04 12.37 9.13
N MET A 85 26.12 11.96 10.01
CA MET A 85 26.37 10.92 11.03
C MET A 85 26.40 9.49 10.46
N GLY A 86 26.10 9.30 9.17
CA GLY A 86 26.09 8.00 8.52
C GLY A 86 24.92 7.09 8.92
N PHE A 87 23.86 7.63 9.53
CA PHE A 87 22.68 6.84 9.91
C PHE A 87 21.76 6.54 8.73
N ILE A 88 21.70 7.43 7.74
CA ILE A 88 20.91 7.25 6.51
C ILE A 88 21.68 7.74 5.29
N THR A 89 21.30 7.27 4.10
CA THR A 89 21.80 7.82 2.85
C THR A 89 20.90 8.96 2.33
N GLN A 90 21.41 9.77 1.39
CA GLN A 90 20.59 10.77 0.70
C GLN A 90 19.39 10.15 -0.04
N ARG A 91 19.56 8.93 -0.58
CA ARG A 91 18.47 8.18 -1.22
C ARG A 91 17.39 7.82 -0.21
N ASP A 92 17.77 7.31 0.97
CA ASP A 92 16.82 6.99 2.03
C ASP A 92 16.03 8.23 2.47
N LEU A 93 16.70 9.38 2.59
CA LEU A 93 16.05 10.64 2.94
C LEU A 93 15.02 11.05 1.87
N LEU A 94 15.38 10.96 0.59
CA LEU A 94 14.48 11.28 -0.52
C LEU A 94 13.27 10.32 -0.57
N ASP A 95 13.51 9.02 -0.41
CA ASP A 95 12.45 8.00 -0.41
C ASP A 95 11.46 8.25 0.73
N VAL A 96 11.96 8.57 1.92
CA VAL A 96 11.10 8.88 3.07
C VAL A 96 10.41 10.23 2.92
N ALA A 97 11.04 11.23 2.32
CA ALA A 97 10.39 12.50 2.02
C ALA A 97 9.22 12.32 1.03
N ARG A 98 9.38 11.50 -0.02
CA ARG A 98 8.28 11.18 -0.94
C ARG A 98 7.14 10.46 -0.23
N ALA A 99 7.47 9.48 0.60
CA ALA A 99 6.48 8.77 1.42
C ALA A 99 5.76 9.67 2.44
N GLN A 100 6.45 10.72 2.94
CA GLN A 100 5.85 11.72 3.82
C GLN A 100 4.77 12.51 3.08
N VAL A 101 5.08 13.00 1.88
CA VAL A 101 4.11 13.74 1.04
C VAL A 101 2.89 12.86 0.74
N GLU A 102 3.10 11.62 0.30
CA GLU A 102 2.01 10.66 0.05
C GLU A 102 1.13 10.48 1.28
N ARG A 103 1.73 10.27 2.47
CA ARG A 103 0.99 10.14 3.72
C ARG A 103 0.15 11.36 4.03
N VAL A 104 0.72 12.57 3.91
CA VAL A 104 0.00 13.83 4.19
C VAL A 104 -1.17 14.01 3.24
N VAL A 105 -0.99 13.71 1.95
CA VAL A 105 -2.06 13.78 0.95
C VAL A 105 -3.17 12.78 1.28
N TRP A 106 -2.83 11.50 1.51
CA TRP A 106 -3.83 10.47 1.80
C TRP A 106 -4.57 10.71 3.11
N ALA A 107 -3.88 11.18 4.15
CA ALA A 107 -4.51 11.57 5.42
C ALA A 107 -5.46 12.76 5.24
N SER A 108 -5.15 13.67 4.30
CA SER A 108 -6.04 14.79 3.95
C SER A 108 -7.29 14.31 3.20
N LEU A 109 -7.16 13.35 2.28
CA LEU A 109 -8.29 12.75 1.56
C LEU A 109 -9.25 12.00 2.50
N ALA A 110 -8.73 11.39 3.57
CA ALA A 110 -9.50 10.65 4.55
C ALA A 110 -10.20 11.54 5.60
N ALA A 111 -9.95 12.85 5.62
CA ALA A 111 -10.53 13.75 6.60
C ALA A 111 -12.02 14.05 6.29
N THR A 112 -12.87 13.90 7.29
CA THR A 112 -14.34 14.01 7.15
C THR A 112 -14.90 15.37 7.54
N ASP A 113 -14.34 16.02 8.56
CA ASP A 113 -14.95 17.19 9.21
C ASP A 113 -14.12 18.47 9.04
N GLN A 114 -13.07 18.42 8.24
CA GLN A 114 -12.19 19.56 7.99
C GLN A 114 -12.60 20.25 6.69
N VAL A 115 -12.81 21.57 6.78
CA VAL A 115 -13.11 22.39 5.61
C VAL A 115 -11.80 22.70 4.90
N PRO A 116 -11.67 22.36 3.60
CA PRO A 116 -10.50 22.72 2.81
C PRO A 116 -10.50 24.22 2.51
N GLY A 117 -9.31 24.81 2.54
CA GLY A 117 -9.07 26.18 2.11
C GLY A 117 -8.01 26.21 1.02
N PHE A 118 -8.16 27.07 0.03
CA PHE A 118 -7.18 27.24 -1.03
C PHE A 118 -6.68 28.69 -1.09
N GLU A 119 -5.38 28.86 -1.15
CA GLU A 119 -4.71 30.14 -1.33
C GLU A 119 -3.97 30.12 -2.68
N ALA A 120 -4.52 30.82 -3.67
CA ALA A 120 -3.89 30.98 -4.98
C ALA A 120 -2.64 31.86 -4.85
N LYS A 121 -1.47 31.27 -5.07
CA LYS A 121 -0.18 31.96 -4.95
C LYS A 121 0.88 31.19 -5.74
N ASP A 122 1.79 31.92 -6.38
CA ASP A 122 2.98 31.31 -6.95
C ASP A 122 3.86 30.66 -5.86
N LEU A 123 4.44 29.51 -6.19
CA LEU A 123 5.33 28.80 -5.28
C LEU A 123 6.73 29.40 -5.35
N ASP A 124 7.28 29.73 -4.18
CA ASP A 124 8.62 30.32 -4.07
C ASP A 124 9.68 29.38 -4.71
N ALA A 125 10.76 29.97 -5.26
CA ALA A 125 11.84 29.20 -5.89
C ALA A 125 12.57 28.26 -4.91
N THR A 126 12.49 28.54 -3.61
CA THR A 126 13.03 27.70 -2.52
C THR A 126 12.13 26.51 -2.17
N THR A 127 10.90 26.47 -2.69
CA THR A 127 9.96 25.37 -2.45
C THR A 127 10.49 24.09 -3.07
N VAL A 128 10.62 23.05 -2.25
CA VAL A 128 11.04 21.72 -2.70
C VAL A 128 9.99 21.18 -3.66
N ARG A 129 10.43 20.74 -4.85
CA ARG A 129 9.59 20.09 -5.85
C ARG A 129 10.03 18.65 -6.01
N LEU A 130 9.16 17.73 -5.64
CA LEU A 130 9.40 16.30 -5.82
C LEU A 130 8.59 15.82 -7.03
N PRO A 131 9.18 14.99 -7.90
CA PRO A 131 8.46 14.48 -9.06
C PRO A 131 7.44 13.44 -8.59
N PHE A 132 6.15 13.74 -8.71
CA PHE A 132 5.06 12.81 -8.45
C PHE A 132 4.19 12.65 -9.69
N ASP A 133 3.61 11.46 -9.85
CA ASP A 133 2.44 11.28 -10.69
C ASP A 133 1.22 11.56 -9.79
N THR A 134 0.65 12.77 -9.94
CA THR A 134 -0.49 13.22 -9.14
C THR A 134 -1.68 12.26 -9.26
N ALA A 135 -1.98 11.78 -10.47
CA ALA A 135 -3.11 10.90 -10.71
C ALA A 135 -2.90 9.53 -10.03
N ALA A 136 -1.70 8.95 -10.13
CA ALA A 136 -1.36 7.70 -9.45
C ALA A 136 -1.39 7.85 -7.92
N MET A 137 -0.90 8.97 -7.39
CA MET A 137 -0.92 9.25 -5.95
C MET A 137 -2.34 9.42 -5.41
N LEU A 138 -3.20 10.16 -6.13
CA LEU A 138 -4.61 10.33 -5.78
C LEU A 138 -5.37 9.00 -5.86
N LEU A 139 -5.17 8.21 -6.91
CA LEU A 139 -5.75 6.86 -7.03
C LEU A 139 -5.37 5.98 -5.83
N ALA A 140 -4.08 5.90 -5.52
CA ALA A 140 -3.58 5.13 -4.39
C ALA A 140 -4.18 5.61 -3.06
N GLY A 141 -4.48 6.91 -2.93
CA GLY A 141 -5.15 7.49 -1.76
C GLY A 141 -6.60 7.07 -1.65
N VAL A 142 -7.37 7.21 -2.73
CA VAL A 142 -8.81 6.86 -2.75
C VAL A 142 -9.01 5.36 -2.47
N LEU A 143 -8.17 4.48 -3.05
CA LEU A 143 -8.23 3.04 -2.81
C LEU A 143 -7.89 2.63 -1.36
N LYS A 144 -7.26 3.52 -0.58
CA LYS A 144 -6.85 3.28 0.82
C LYS A 144 -7.77 3.95 1.85
N LEU A 145 -8.85 4.59 1.41
CA LEU A 145 -9.79 5.22 2.34
C LEU A 145 -10.35 4.19 3.33
N PRO A 146 -10.27 4.45 4.66
CA PRO A 146 -10.67 3.49 5.67
C PRO A 146 -12.19 3.40 5.83
N ASP A 147 -12.91 4.51 5.60
CA ASP A 147 -14.34 4.61 5.77
C ASP A 147 -15.08 4.14 4.51
N ARG A 148 -15.44 2.85 4.52
CA ARG A 148 -16.13 2.23 3.40
C ARG A 148 -17.54 2.76 3.20
N GLU A 149 -18.24 3.04 4.30
CA GLU A 149 -19.61 3.51 4.28
C GLU A 149 -19.66 4.88 3.62
N ARG A 150 -18.78 5.81 4.03
CA ARG A 150 -18.73 7.16 3.45
C ARG A 150 -18.36 7.15 1.98
N VAL A 151 -17.41 6.31 1.55
CA VAL A 151 -17.06 6.19 0.13
C VAL A 151 -18.25 5.71 -0.69
N LEU A 152 -19.04 4.75 -0.19
CA LEU A 152 -20.24 4.27 -0.86
C LEU A 152 -21.37 5.31 -0.85
N GLU A 153 -21.56 6.04 0.26
CA GLU A 153 -22.49 7.18 0.33
C GLU A 153 -22.12 8.26 -0.70
N GLU A 154 -20.83 8.55 -0.83
CA GLU A 154 -20.30 9.55 -1.75
C GLU A 154 -20.34 9.08 -3.21
N LEU A 155 -20.11 7.79 -3.46
CA LEU A 155 -20.22 7.19 -4.79
C LEU A 155 -21.67 7.16 -5.28
N GLY A 156 -22.60 6.77 -4.41
CA GLY A 156 -23.99 6.46 -4.76
C GLY A 156 -24.24 4.97 -4.99
N PRO A 157 -25.44 4.59 -5.43
CA PRO A 157 -25.83 3.19 -5.58
C PRO A 157 -25.00 2.41 -6.62
N LEU A 158 -24.81 1.10 -6.37
CA LEU A 158 -23.97 0.23 -7.20
C LEU A 158 -24.65 -0.30 -8.48
N ASN A 159 -25.92 0.03 -8.70
CA ASN A 159 -26.62 -0.27 -9.96
C ASN A 159 -26.40 0.81 -11.03
N GLN A 160 -25.50 1.77 -10.78
CA GLN A 160 -25.10 2.79 -11.73
C GLN A 160 -24.19 2.23 -12.82
N VAL A 161 -24.27 2.84 -14.00
CA VAL A 161 -23.40 2.57 -15.15
C VAL A 161 -22.33 3.64 -15.25
N VAL A 162 -21.13 3.24 -15.64
CA VAL A 162 -19.96 4.11 -15.75
C VAL A 162 -19.75 4.48 -17.21
N VAL A 163 -19.87 5.76 -17.52
CA VAL A 163 -19.60 6.30 -18.86
C VAL A 163 -18.26 6.99 -18.82
N LEU A 164 -17.29 6.46 -19.55
CA LEU A 164 -15.96 7.06 -19.66
C LEU A 164 -16.00 8.40 -20.42
N GLU A 165 -15.22 9.36 -19.93
CA GLU A 165 -15.05 10.68 -20.52
C GLU A 165 -13.58 10.91 -20.87
N GLY A 166 -13.31 11.12 -22.17
CA GLY A 166 -11.96 11.36 -22.68
C GLY A 166 -11.05 10.12 -22.65
N ARG A 167 -9.79 10.32 -23.06
CA ARG A 167 -8.80 9.24 -23.26
C ARG A 167 -7.79 9.06 -22.11
N ARG A 168 -7.81 9.92 -21.10
CA ARG A 168 -6.74 10.01 -20.08
C ARG A 168 -6.69 8.86 -19.07
N HIS A 169 -7.73 8.03 -18.99
CA HIS A 169 -7.73 6.87 -18.09
C HIS A 169 -6.71 5.77 -18.49
N GLN A 170 -6.20 5.80 -19.72
CA GLN A 170 -5.32 4.76 -20.27
C GLN A 170 -3.84 4.92 -19.86
N GLU A 171 -3.45 6.10 -19.38
CA GLU A 171 -2.07 6.39 -18.97
C GLU A 171 -1.80 6.03 -17.49
N LEU A 172 -2.83 5.57 -16.77
CA LEU A 172 -2.73 5.21 -15.36
C LEU A 172 -1.94 3.92 -15.14
N THR A 173 -1.01 3.95 -14.19
CA THR A 173 -0.45 2.73 -13.63
C THR A 173 -1.45 2.11 -12.64
N LEU A 174 -2.16 1.08 -13.08
CA LEU A 174 -3.19 0.42 -12.27
C LEU A 174 -2.63 -0.75 -11.44
N PRO A 175 -3.14 -0.96 -10.20
CA PRO A 175 -2.92 -2.19 -9.45
C PRO A 175 -3.34 -3.43 -10.24
N PRO A 176 -2.67 -4.59 -10.06
CA PRO A 176 -2.89 -5.79 -10.88
C PRO A 176 -4.36 -6.25 -10.98
N ASP A 177 -5.11 -6.07 -9.91
CA ASP A 177 -6.53 -6.44 -9.83
C ASP A 177 -7.44 -5.49 -10.62
N LEU A 178 -7.02 -4.25 -10.87
CA LEU A 178 -7.78 -3.23 -11.60
C LEU A 178 -7.40 -3.13 -13.08
N VAL A 179 -6.30 -3.77 -13.52
CA VAL A 179 -5.77 -3.67 -14.90
C VAL A 179 -6.81 -4.06 -15.96
N LYS A 180 -7.71 -5.00 -15.65
CA LYS A 180 -8.74 -5.45 -16.60
C LYS A 180 -9.90 -4.46 -16.75
N LEU A 181 -10.12 -3.59 -15.76
CA LEU A 181 -11.33 -2.77 -15.70
C LEU A 181 -11.48 -1.80 -16.87
N PRO A 182 -10.46 -1.05 -17.31
CA PRO A 182 -10.61 -0.13 -18.45
C PRO A 182 -11.19 -0.78 -19.71
N GLY A 183 -10.86 -2.05 -19.98
CA GLY A 183 -11.40 -2.79 -21.13
C GLY A 183 -12.85 -3.25 -20.97
N LEU A 184 -13.39 -3.23 -19.75
CA LEU A 184 -14.79 -3.60 -19.43
C LEU A 184 -15.70 -2.37 -19.31
N LEU A 185 -15.14 -1.15 -19.26
CA LEU A 185 -15.89 0.09 -19.16
C LEU A 185 -16.45 0.49 -20.53
N ASP A 186 -17.48 -0.23 -20.97
CA ASP A 186 -18.17 -0.04 -22.25
C ASP A 186 -19.36 0.92 -22.20
N GLY A 187 -19.70 1.44 -21.01
CA GLY A 187 -20.83 2.34 -20.81
C GLY A 187 -22.20 1.65 -20.77
N SER A 188 -22.25 0.32 -20.69
CA SER A 188 -23.49 -0.46 -20.60
C SER A 188 -23.67 -1.22 -19.29
N ARG A 189 -22.57 -1.59 -18.64
CA ARG A 189 -22.55 -2.44 -17.45
C ARG A 189 -22.68 -1.65 -16.17
N THR A 190 -23.45 -2.18 -15.24
CA THR A 190 -23.56 -1.66 -13.87
C THR A 190 -22.29 -1.94 -13.06
N LEU A 191 -22.06 -1.21 -11.96
CA LEU A 191 -20.93 -1.51 -11.06
C LEU A 191 -20.97 -2.94 -10.51
N MET A 192 -22.17 -3.46 -10.24
CA MET A 192 -22.33 -4.86 -9.79
C MET A 192 -21.88 -5.88 -10.85
N GLU A 193 -22.25 -5.67 -12.11
CA GLU A 193 -21.81 -6.53 -13.22
C GLU A 193 -20.31 -6.43 -13.45
N LEU A 194 -19.76 -5.22 -13.44
CA LEU A 194 -18.32 -4.97 -13.53
C LEU A 194 -17.54 -5.67 -12.42
N SER A 195 -18.04 -5.62 -11.17
CA SER A 195 -17.42 -6.30 -10.03
C SER A 195 -17.37 -7.81 -10.25
N ARG A 196 -18.49 -8.40 -10.67
CA ARG A 196 -18.61 -9.85 -10.94
C ARG A 196 -17.68 -10.30 -12.07
N GLU A 197 -17.65 -9.57 -13.18
CA GLU A 197 -16.87 -9.94 -14.36
C GLU A 197 -15.37 -9.68 -14.21
N ALA A 198 -14.99 -8.58 -13.55
CA ALA A 198 -13.59 -8.30 -13.27
C ALA A 198 -13.02 -9.15 -12.14
N GLY A 199 -13.89 -9.76 -11.30
CA GLY A 199 -13.49 -10.45 -10.08
C GLY A 199 -12.94 -9.50 -9.01
N VAL A 200 -13.37 -8.24 -9.04
CA VAL A 200 -12.91 -7.18 -8.12
C VAL A 200 -13.97 -6.97 -7.06
N GLU A 201 -13.54 -6.86 -5.80
CA GLU A 201 -14.42 -6.61 -4.66
C GLU A 201 -15.22 -5.30 -4.85
N PRO A 202 -16.55 -5.29 -4.58
CA PRO A 202 -17.42 -4.15 -4.92
C PRO A 202 -16.97 -2.81 -4.33
N PHE A 203 -16.50 -2.78 -3.08
CA PHE A 203 -16.02 -1.54 -2.47
C PHE A 203 -14.76 -1.03 -3.18
N ARG A 204 -13.80 -1.89 -3.48
CA ARG A 204 -12.58 -1.53 -4.22
C ARG A 204 -12.89 -1.02 -5.62
N LEU A 205 -13.83 -1.64 -6.33
CA LEU A 205 -14.34 -1.13 -7.60
C LEU A 205 -14.99 0.25 -7.41
N GLY A 206 -15.85 0.39 -6.40
CA GLY A 206 -16.51 1.66 -6.09
C GLY A 206 -15.54 2.79 -5.81
N ALA A 207 -14.48 2.54 -5.03
CA ALA A 207 -13.41 3.51 -4.79
C ALA A 207 -12.68 3.90 -6.08
N PHE A 208 -12.42 2.94 -6.98
CA PHE A 208 -11.83 3.24 -8.29
C PHE A 208 -12.77 4.08 -9.17
N MET A 209 -14.07 3.79 -9.16
CA MET A 209 -15.07 4.56 -9.91
C MET A 209 -15.26 5.97 -9.34
N LEU A 210 -15.24 6.11 -8.01
CA LEU A 210 -15.20 7.40 -7.33
C LEU A 210 -13.98 8.20 -7.80
N PHE A 211 -12.79 7.59 -7.84
CA PHE A 211 -11.59 8.23 -8.37
C PHE A 211 -11.79 8.70 -9.81
N LEU A 212 -12.29 7.85 -10.72
CA LEU A 212 -12.52 8.25 -12.12
C LEU A 212 -13.51 9.41 -12.24
N ARG A 213 -14.58 9.39 -11.44
CA ARG A 213 -15.57 10.48 -11.36
C ARG A 213 -14.92 11.78 -10.91
N GLU A 214 -14.19 11.74 -9.82
CA GLU A 214 -13.54 12.93 -9.25
C GLU A 214 -12.36 13.40 -10.12
N MET A 215 -11.77 12.56 -10.97
CA MET A 215 -10.83 13.03 -11.99
C MET A 215 -11.52 13.71 -13.18
N GLY A 216 -12.85 13.59 -13.31
CA GLY A 216 -13.60 14.03 -14.48
C GLY A 216 -13.35 13.14 -15.70
N TRP A 217 -13.02 11.86 -15.47
CA TRP A 217 -12.77 10.86 -16.52
C TRP A 217 -13.89 9.85 -16.66
N ALA A 218 -14.89 9.93 -15.78
CA ALA A 218 -16.11 9.16 -15.90
C ALA A 218 -17.28 9.96 -15.32
N ARG A 219 -18.47 9.71 -15.87
CA ARG A 219 -19.73 10.02 -15.20
C ARG A 219 -20.41 8.73 -14.79
N LEU A 220 -21.02 8.76 -13.61
CA LEU A 220 -21.91 7.70 -13.17
C LEU A 220 -23.34 8.12 -13.47
N HIS A 221 -24.08 7.24 -14.13
CA HIS A 221 -25.49 7.43 -14.42
C HIS A 221 -26.27 6.28 -13.80
N GLU A 222 -27.31 6.61 -13.05
CA GLU A 222 -28.32 5.60 -12.71
C GLU A 222 -29.02 5.21 -14.01
N LEU A 223 -29.01 3.92 -14.35
CA LEU A 223 -29.93 3.45 -15.37
C LEU A 223 -31.32 3.92 -14.94
N PRO A 224 -32.12 4.54 -15.84
CA PRO A 224 -33.50 4.82 -15.53
C PRO A 224 -34.10 3.52 -14.96
N PRO A 225 -34.89 3.59 -13.87
CA PRO A 225 -35.52 2.40 -13.33
C PRO A 225 -36.15 1.67 -14.51
N LEU A 226 -35.75 0.41 -14.75
CA LEU A 226 -36.30 -0.39 -15.83
C LEU A 226 -37.81 -0.25 -15.74
N ASP A 227 -38.40 0.54 -16.64
CA ASP A 227 -39.84 0.67 -16.68
C ASP A 227 -40.30 -0.72 -17.08
N ARG A 228 -40.85 -1.45 -16.12
CA ARG A 228 -41.30 -2.82 -16.37
C ARG A 228 -42.26 -2.86 -17.54
N ARG A 229 -43.01 -1.78 -17.80
CA ARG A 229 -43.85 -1.66 -18.99
C ARG A 229 -43.03 -1.48 -20.26
N ALA A 230 -41.98 -0.67 -20.27
CA ALA A 230 -41.11 -0.52 -21.44
C ALA A 230 -40.33 -1.81 -21.74
N LEU A 231 -39.92 -2.54 -20.71
CA LEU A 231 -39.25 -3.84 -20.85
C LEU A 231 -40.24 -4.92 -21.29
N GLU A 232 -41.46 -4.94 -20.73
CA GLU A 232 -42.56 -5.81 -21.20
C GLU A 232 -42.95 -5.49 -22.64
N LEU A 233 -42.96 -4.21 -23.04
CA LEU A 233 -43.26 -3.77 -24.41
C LEU A 233 -42.13 -4.11 -25.40
N ALA A 234 -40.86 -4.00 -24.98
CA ALA A 234 -39.70 -4.36 -25.79
C ALA A 234 -39.47 -5.87 -25.88
N LEU A 235 -39.94 -6.63 -24.89
CA LEU A 235 -39.97 -8.09 -24.89
C LEU A 235 -41.30 -8.64 -25.43
N ASP A 236 -42.24 -7.77 -25.79
CA ASP A 236 -43.49 -8.16 -26.42
C ASP A 236 -43.17 -8.62 -27.85
N PRO A 237 -43.38 -9.90 -28.20
CA PRO A 237 -43.14 -10.39 -29.56
C PRO A 237 -44.04 -9.70 -30.62
N ALA A 238 -44.98 -8.86 -30.19
CA ALA A 238 -45.91 -8.15 -31.04
C ALA A 238 -45.28 -7.12 -32.00
N GLU A 239 -44.07 -6.59 -31.72
CA GLU A 239 -43.48 -5.51 -32.54
C GLU A 239 -42.32 -5.91 -33.46
N ALA A 240 -42.22 -7.19 -33.80
CA ALA A 240 -41.41 -7.66 -34.92
C ALA A 240 -42.26 -8.41 -35.96
N ALA A 241 -43.24 -7.73 -36.55
CA ALA A 241 -43.93 -8.22 -37.75
C ALA A 241 -43.88 -7.19 -38.88
N ILE A 242 -42.68 -6.90 -39.37
CA ILE A 242 -42.50 -6.61 -40.79
C ILE A 242 -41.92 -7.88 -41.42
N THR A 243 -42.73 -8.92 -41.49
CA THR A 243 -42.46 -10.09 -42.33
C THR A 243 -43.36 -9.96 -43.56
N PRO A 244 -42.82 -10.02 -44.80
CA PRO A 244 -43.67 -10.01 -45.99
C PRO A 244 -44.60 -11.23 -45.97
N PRO A 245 -45.81 -11.15 -46.57
CA PRO A 245 -46.79 -12.22 -46.48
C PRO A 245 -46.26 -13.48 -47.17
N LEU A 246 -46.11 -14.55 -46.39
CA LEU A 246 -45.92 -15.91 -46.89
C LEU A 246 -47.30 -16.53 -47.19
N PRO A 247 -47.42 -17.35 -48.24
CA PRO A 247 -48.70 -17.83 -48.76
C PRO A 247 -49.45 -18.76 -47.79
N GLU A 248 -50.77 -18.66 -47.85
CA GLU A 248 -51.73 -19.44 -47.07
C GLU A 248 -51.59 -20.96 -47.25
N SER A 249 -51.97 -21.66 -46.18
CA SER A 249 -52.17 -23.10 -46.00
C SER A 249 -50.97 -23.92 -45.48
N LEU A 250 -50.95 -24.08 -44.15
CA LEU A 250 -50.41 -25.28 -43.52
C LEU A 250 -51.59 -26.08 -42.94
N PRO A 251 -51.59 -27.42 -43.07
CA PRO A 251 -52.67 -28.26 -42.55
C PRO A 251 -52.66 -28.24 -41.01
N THR A 252 -53.86 -28.18 -40.43
CA THR A 252 -54.10 -28.28 -38.99
C THR A 252 -53.49 -29.57 -38.44
N PRO A 253 -52.76 -29.54 -37.30
CA PRO A 253 -52.31 -30.78 -36.68
C PRO A 253 -53.53 -31.63 -36.24
N PRO A 254 -53.44 -32.96 -36.32
CA PRO A 254 -54.55 -33.83 -35.94
C PRO A 254 -54.88 -33.64 -34.45
N SER A 255 -56.16 -33.75 -34.11
CA SER A 255 -56.58 -33.69 -32.71
C SER A 255 -56.01 -34.88 -31.94
N LEU A 256 -55.76 -34.69 -30.65
CA LEU A 256 -55.25 -35.73 -29.74
C LEU A 256 -56.11 -37.01 -29.75
N PHE A 257 -57.41 -36.89 -30.08
CA PHE A 257 -58.32 -38.02 -30.28
C PHE A 257 -58.06 -38.81 -31.57
N ALA A 258 -57.59 -38.16 -32.64
CA ALA A 258 -57.21 -38.83 -33.89
C ALA A 258 -55.90 -39.63 -33.72
N GLU A 259 -54.95 -39.17 -32.90
CA GLU A 259 -53.73 -39.91 -32.56
C GLU A 259 -54.01 -41.13 -31.68
N ILE A 260 -54.94 -41.03 -30.72
CA ILE A 260 -55.35 -42.17 -29.88
C ILE A 260 -56.10 -43.24 -30.70
N HIS A 261 -56.90 -42.85 -31.69
CA HIS A 261 -57.54 -43.82 -32.59
C HIS A 261 -56.55 -44.47 -33.57
N ALA A 262 -55.49 -43.75 -33.97
CA ALA A 262 -54.45 -44.28 -34.83
C ALA A 262 -53.58 -45.34 -34.12
N SER A 263 -53.36 -45.22 -32.81
CA SER A 263 -52.58 -46.19 -32.01
C SER A 263 -53.32 -47.48 -31.66
N GLN A 264 -54.63 -47.55 -31.93
CA GLN A 264 -55.43 -48.77 -31.74
C GLN A 264 -55.43 -49.72 -32.94
N ARG A 265 -54.71 -49.38 -34.03
CA ARG A 265 -54.50 -50.31 -35.13
C ARG A 265 -53.28 -51.18 -34.82
N PRO A 266 -53.36 -52.52 -34.97
CA PRO A 266 -52.23 -53.38 -34.77
C PRO A 266 -51.12 -52.97 -35.74
N THR A 267 -49.95 -52.59 -35.21
CA THR A 267 -48.77 -52.29 -36.02
C THR A 267 -48.08 -53.62 -36.33
N THR A 268 -47.77 -53.83 -37.61
CA THR A 268 -47.24 -55.07 -38.19
C THR A 268 -45.82 -55.44 -37.70
N ASN A 269 -45.27 -54.74 -36.71
CA ASN A 269 -43.90 -54.98 -36.23
C ASN A 269 -43.80 -56.11 -35.20
N LEU A 270 -44.91 -56.57 -34.60
CA LEU A 270 -44.86 -57.72 -33.68
C LEU A 270 -44.99 -59.07 -34.41
N GLU A 271 -45.75 -59.13 -35.51
CA GLU A 271 -45.89 -60.33 -36.34
C GLU A 271 -44.59 -60.62 -37.10
N HIS A 272 -43.91 -59.58 -37.61
CA HIS A 272 -42.59 -59.71 -38.23
C HIS A 272 -41.49 -60.19 -37.26
N LEU A 273 -41.67 -60.01 -35.95
CA LEU A 273 -40.70 -60.46 -34.93
C LEU A 273 -40.94 -61.92 -34.53
N SER A 274 -42.19 -62.40 -34.52
CA SER A 274 -42.47 -63.83 -34.30
C SER A 274 -42.07 -64.67 -35.51
N GLU A 275 -42.27 -64.16 -36.72
CA GLU A 275 -41.88 -64.83 -37.97
C GLU A 275 -40.35 -64.93 -38.15
N ALA A 276 -39.58 -64.02 -37.53
CA ALA A 276 -38.12 -64.07 -37.48
C ALA A 276 -37.57 -65.02 -36.41
N LEU A 277 -38.32 -65.25 -35.32
CA LEU A 277 -37.93 -66.17 -34.25
C LEU A 277 -38.24 -67.64 -34.61
N ASP A 278 -39.29 -67.89 -35.40
CA ASP A 278 -39.61 -69.23 -35.93
C ASP A 278 -38.65 -69.72 -37.04
N GLN A 279 -37.77 -68.85 -37.56
CA GLN A 279 -36.77 -69.19 -38.59
C GLN A 279 -35.43 -69.71 -38.03
N LEU A 280 -35.27 -69.79 -36.71
CA LEU A 280 -34.11 -70.40 -36.08
C LEU A 280 -34.35 -71.91 -35.93
N GLY A 281 -33.83 -72.69 -36.88
CA GLY A 281 -33.83 -74.16 -36.81
C GLY A 281 -32.92 -74.70 -35.70
N PRO A 282 -33.10 -75.96 -35.27
CA PRO A 282 -32.39 -76.53 -34.13
C PRO A 282 -31.08 -77.23 -34.54
N GLU A 283 -30.18 -77.33 -33.54
CA GLU A 283 -28.99 -78.22 -33.44
C GLU A 283 -27.73 -77.69 -34.16
N ASP A 284 -26.54 -77.63 -33.53
CA ASP A 284 -25.95 -78.62 -32.61
C ASP A 284 -25.28 -78.02 -31.36
N GLU A 285 -25.50 -78.70 -30.25
CA GLU A 285 -24.70 -78.74 -29.03
C GLU A 285 -23.24 -79.14 -29.33
N LEU A 286 -22.29 -78.70 -28.49
CA LEU A 286 -21.48 -79.61 -27.66
C LEU A 286 -20.48 -78.85 -26.77
N GLU A 287 -20.45 -79.30 -25.52
CA GLU A 287 -19.79 -78.78 -24.32
C GLU A 287 -18.29 -79.13 -24.20
N ASP A 288 -17.57 -78.31 -23.40
CA ASP A 288 -16.49 -78.56 -22.39
C ASP A 288 -15.31 -79.53 -22.68
N PRO A 289 -14.15 -79.50 -21.94
CA PRO A 289 -13.85 -78.80 -20.67
C PRO A 289 -12.48 -78.05 -20.60
N PHE A 290 -12.34 -77.16 -19.61
CA PHE A 290 -11.15 -76.69 -18.82
C PHE A 290 -9.70 -77.12 -19.20
N PRO A 291 -8.59 -76.38 -18.85
CA PRO A 291 -8.44 -75.41 -17.74
C PRO A 291 -7.43 -74.21 -17.93
N ALA A 292 -7.33 -73.37 -16.88
CA ALA A 292 -6.13 -72.69 -16.34
C ALA A 292 -5.29 -71.68 -17.19
N GLU A 293 -5.35 -70.42 -16.77
CA GLU A 293 -4.25 -69.48 -16.41
C GLU A 293 -2.86 -69.62 -17.07
N LEU A 294 -2.37 -68.56 -17.77
CA LEU A 294 -0.98 -68.04 -17.82
C LEU A 294 -0.83 -66.82 -18.80
N PRO A 295 0.31 -66.07 -18.86
CA PRO A 295 0.39 -64.62 -18.60
C PRO A 295 0.70 -63.78 -19.89
N PRO A 296 1.12 -62.49 -19.83
CA PRO A 296 0.92 -61.51 -20.92
C PRO A 296 2.05 -61.52 -21.97
N PRO A 297 1.80 -60.99 -23.20
CA PRO A 297 2.87 -60.77 -24.17
C PRO A 297 3.47 -59.36 -24.13
N GLU A 298 4.79 -59.31 -24.30
CA GLU A 298 5.65 -58.14 -24.55
C GLU A 298 5.82 -57.90 -26.08
N PRO A 299 6.56 -56.85 -26.55
CA PRO A 299 6.18 -55.98 -27.66
C PRO A 299 6.73 -56.40 -29.04
N GLU A 300 6.09 -55.95 -30.12
CA GLU A 300 6.55 -56.17 -31.51
C GLU A 300 7.20 -54.93 -32.17
N PRO A 301 8.16 -55.14 -33.12
CA PRO A 301 9.17 -54.17 -33.52
C PRO A 301 8.79 -53.29 -34.73
N ALA A 302 9.48 -52.15 -34.85
CA ALA A 302 9.40 -51.16 -35.93
C ALA A 302 10.13 -51.62 -37.22
N LEU A 303 9.67 -51.20 -38.42
CA LEU A 303 10.46 -51.18 -39.68
C LEU A 303 9.76 -50.29 -40.78
N PRO A 304 10.43 -49.88 -41.89
CA PRO A 304 10.72 -48.45 -42.18
C PRO A 304 10.16 -47.88 -43.52
N ILE A 305 10.38 -46.57 -43.68
CA ILE A 305 10.12 -45.65 -44.81
C ILE A 305 10.79 -46.10 -46.12
N HIS A 306 10.14 -45.95 -47.29
CA HIS A 306 10.78 -45.56 -48.56
C HIS A 306 9.84 -44.85 -49.56
N HIS A 307 10.46 -43.99 -50.36
CA HIS A 307 9.99 -42.95 -51.29
C HIS A 307 9.51 -43.46 -52.68
N GLU A 308 8.93 -42.51 -53.44
CA GLU A 308 8.92 -42.28 -54.92
C GLU A 308 7.48 -42.21 -55.47
N ALA A 309 6.94 -41.09 -55.99
CA ALA A 309 7.37 -39.97 -56.86
C ALA A 309 7.36 -40.31 -58.36
N GLU A 310 6.36 -39.78 -59.09
CA GLU A 310 6.32 -39.45 -60.54
C GLU A 310 5.01 -38.65 -60.77
N GLY A 311 4.91 -37.50 -61.45
CA GLY A 311 5.87 -36.61 -62.10
C GLY A 311 5.11 -35.47 -62.83
N SER A 312 5.71 -34.27 -62.85
CA SER A 312 5.63 -33.14 -63.83
C SER A 312 4.26 -32.54 -64.24
N THR A 313 4.10 -31.25 -64.55
CA THR A 313 5.03 -30.21 -65.01
C THR A 313 4.39 -28.81 -64.81
N GLU A 314 5.26 -27.78 -64.88
CA GLU A 314 5.00 -26.41 -65.37
C GLU A 314 4.94 -25.24 -64.35
N ARG A 315 5.72 -24.20 -64.68
CA ARG A 315 6.09 -23.01 -63.89
C ARG A 315 4.98 -21.95 -63.86
N PRO A 316 4.94 -21.09 -62.81
CA PRO A 316 4.41 -19.75 -62.93
C PRO A 316 5.50 -18.65 -62.96
N GLU A 317 5.23 -17.64 -63.77
CA GLU A 317 5.88 -16.33 -63.91
C GLU A 317 5.82 -15.46 -62.62
N PRO A 318 6.68 -14.41 -62.53
CA PRO A 318 6.80 -13.59 -61.33
C PRO A 318 5.78 -12.44 -61.31
N THR A 319 5.10 -12.24 -60.19
CA THR A 319 4.28 -11.04 -59.92
C THR A 319 4.98 -10.14 -58.88
N PRO A 320 4.68 -8.83 -58.85
CA PRO A 320 5.66 -7.76 -58.97
C PRO A 320 6.20 -7.34 -57.60
N THR A 321 7.51 -7.09 -57.55
CA THR A 321 8.18 -6.40 -56.45
C THR A 321 7.62 -4.98 -56.30
N LEU A 322 6.92 -4.73 -55.20
CA LEU A 322 6.71 -3.37 -54.70
C LEU A 322 8.05 -2.82 -54.20
N PRO A 323 8.37 -1.54 -54.46
CA PRO A 323 9.67 -0.97 -54.13
C PRO A 323 9.89 -0.94 -52.62
N SER A 324 10.99 -1.55 -52.20
CA SER A 324 11.60 -1.38 -50.89
C SER A 324 11.79 0.11 -50.62
N GLU A 325 11.00 0.68 -49.71
CA GLU A 325 11.28 2.02 -49.19
C GLU A 325 12.67 2.03 -48.56
N ALA A 326 13.50 2.95 -49.06
CA ALA A 326 14.83 3.19 -48.56
C ALA A 326 14.78 3.58 -47.07
N PRO A 327 15.77 3.16 -46.26
CA PRO A 327 15.85 3.59 -44.87
C PRO A 327 16.04 5.12 -44.84
N THR A 328 15.07 5.81 -44.25
CA THR A 328 15.17 7.26 -44.01
C THR A 328 16.37 7.54 -43.11
N PRO A 329 17.25 8.51 -43.46
CA PRO A 329 18.39 8.83 -42.62
C PRO A 329 17.87 9.42 -41.30
N SER A 330 18.16 8.72 -40.20
CA SER A 330 17.79 9.17 -38.86
C SER A 330 18.30 10.60 -38.65
N ARG A 331 17.42 11.54 -38.32
CA ARG A 331 17.77 12.93 -37.91
C ARG A 331 18.36 12.99 -36.49
N ARG A 332 18.84 11.86 -35.96
CA ARG A 332 19.36 11.74 -34.60
C ARG A 332 20.80 12.27 -34.41
N PRO A 333 21.73 12.25 -35.39
CA PRO A 333 23.04 12.87 -35.18
C PRO A 333 23.01 14.40 -35.39
N LEU A 334 22.08 14.93 -36.21
CA LEU A 334 22.03 16.36 -36.54
C LEU A 334 21.41 17.20 -35.43
N VAL A 335 20.43 16.65 -34.69
CA VAL A 335 19.87 17.28 -33.47
C VAL A 335 20.89 17.29 -32.33
N LEU A 336 21.70 16.23 -32.20
CA LEU A 336 22.74 16.14 -31.16
C LEU A 336 23.89 17.13 -31.42
N VAL A 337 24.28 17.31 -32.69
CA VAL A 337 25.24 18.35 -33.11
C VAL A 337 24.65 19.75 -32.90
N ALA A 338 23.38 19.99 -33.21
CA ALA A 338 22.74 21.30 -32.96
C ALA A 338 22.65 21.64 -31.46
N VAL A 339 22.36 20.67 -30.60
CA VAL A 339 22.34 20.87 -29.14
C VAL A 339 23.75 21.12 -28.60
N LEU A 340 24.78 20.43 -29.11
CA LEU A 340 26.17 20.68 -28.72
C LEU A 340 26.67 22.05 -29.20
N VAL A 341 26.27 22.51 -30.38
CA VAL A 341 26.62 23.85 -30.90
C VAL A 341 25.90 24.95 -30.11
N LEU A 342 24.61 24.78 -29.77
CA LEU A 342 23.86 25.75 -28.97
C LEU A 342 24.36 25.83 -27.52
N THR A 343 24.71 24.69 -26.90
CA THR A 343 25.30 24.68 -25.56
C THR A 343 26.73 25.22 -25.55
N GLY A 344 27.51 24.97 -26.62
CA GLY A 344 28.83 25.56 -26.81
C GLY A 344 28.80 27.08 -27.01
N LEU A 345 27.87 27.61 -27.80
CA LEU A 345 27.68 29.05 -28.02
C LEU A 345 27.19 29.76 -26.75
N ALA A 346 26.28 29.13 -25.98
CA ALA A 346 25.83 29.67 -24.69
C ALA A 346 26.97 29.73 -23.66
N TRP A 347 27.81 28.68 -23.60
CA TRP A 347 28.97 28.66 -22.70
C TRP A 347 30.05 29.67 -23.13
N PHE A 348 30.28 29.83 -24.44
CA PHE A 348 31.22 30.82 -24.97
C PHE A 348 30.73 32.26 -24.75
N GLY A 349 29.43 32.53 -24.90
CA GLY A 349 28.82 33.84 -24.62
C GLY A 349 28.93 34.23 -23.14
N ILE A 350 28.67 33.29 -22.21
CA ILE A 350 28.82 33.49 -20.76
C ILE A 350 30.30 33.72 -20.39
N ARG A 351 31.24 33.08 -21.09
CA ARG A 351 32.69 33.27 -20.87
C ARG A 351 33.20 34.60 -21.46
N MET A 352 32.63 35.10 -22.55
CA MET A 352 32.95 36.44 -23.09
C MET A 352 32.42 37.56 -22.18
N LEU A 353 31.24 37.39 -21.56
CA LEU A 353 30.69 38.36 -20.60
C LEU A 353 31.42 38.39 -19.25
N ARG A 354 32.30 37.42 -18.98
CA ARG A 354 33.11 37.34 -17.75
C ARG A 354 34.59 37.69 -17.96
N ARG A 355 34.95 38.37 -19.06
CA ARG A 355 36.28 38.98 -19.18
C ARG A 355 36.28 40.37 -18.54
N PRO A 356 37.16 40.66 -17.56
CA PRO A 356 37.30 42.01 -17.04
C PRO A 356 37.91 42.90 -18.13
N ALA A 357 37.24 44.01 -18.45
CA ALA A 357 37.78 45.03 -19.32
C ALA A 357 38.96 45.71 -18.64
N ALA A 358 40.18 45.41 -19.09
CA ALA A 358 41.33 46.27 -18.86
C ALA A 358 41.27 47.41 -19.88
N LEU A 359 40.83 48.60 -19.45
CA LEU A 359 41.08 49.85 -20.15
C LEU A 359 41.82 50.78 -19.20
N GLY A 360 43.08 51.03 -19.54
CA GLY A 360 43.87 52.08 -18.92
C GLY A 360 43.42 53.45 -19.42
N SER A 361 43.43 54.43 -18.51
CA SER A 361 43.60 55.83 -18.86
C SER A 361 44.22 56.55 -17.66
N THR A 362 45.41 57.10 -17.90
CA THR A 362 46.22 57.99 -17.09
C THR A 362 45.46 59.17 -16.46
N PRO A 363 45.81 59.65 -15.26
CA PRO A 363 45.28 60.89 -14.71
C PRO A 363 46.10 62.12 -15.17
N PRO A 364 45.47 63.29 -15.40
CA PRO A 364 46.21 64.55 -15.50
C PRO A 364 46.52 65.14 -14.11
N LYS A 365 47.50 66.04 -14.12
CA LYS A 365 48.26 66.60 -12.99
C LYS A 365 47.96 68.12 -12.88
N VAL A 366 47.88 68.63 -11.63
CA VAL A 366 48.04 70.05 -11.15
C VAL A 366 46.87 71.02 -11.51
N ALA A 367 46.30 71.86 -10.62
CA ALA A 367 46.89 72.80 -9.66
C ALA A 367 45.99 73.22 -8.45
N GLU A 368 46.69 73.63 -7.38
CA GLU A 368 46.37 74.23 -6.04
C GLU A 368 45.57 75.57 -6.04
N PRO A 369 45.30 76.29 -4.88
CA PRO A 369 45.67 76.05 -3.46
C PRO A 369 44.55 76.30 -2.39
N ALA A 370 44.79 75.89 -1.12
CA ALA A 370 44.87 76.76 0.08
C ALA A 370 44.58 76.01 1.43
N THR A 371 45.61 75.90 2.29
CA THR A 371 45.68 76.04 3.78
C THR A 371 44.52 75.51 4.68
N ALA A 372 44.68 74.82 5.81
CA ALA A 372 45.80 74.68 6.77
C ALA A 372 45.57 73.51 7.78
N ALA A 373 46.67 73.12 8.44
CA ALA A 373 46.79 72.53 9.79
C ALA A 373 46.51 71.03 10.05
N THR A 374 47.61 70.25 10.14
CA THR A 374 47.84 69.04 10.98
C THR A 374 48.15 69.45 12.45
N PRO A 375 48.36 68.55 13.46
CA PRO A 375 48.82 67.14 13.45
C PRO A 375 47.96 66.20 14.34
N GLY A 376 48.08 64.88 14.40
CA GLY A 376 48.99 63.87 13.87
C GLY A 376 48.69 62.55 14.62
N THR A 377 49.02 61.40 14.02
CA THR A 377 49.53 60.16 14.66
C THR A 377 49.52 59.01 13.64
N THR A 378 50.72 58.80 13.11
CA THR A 378 51.40 57.65 12.45
C THR A 378 51.10 56.31 13.18
N ALA A 379 51.14 55.08 12.67
CA ALA A 379 51.35 54.39 11.38
C ALA A 379 50.92 52.90 11.60
N ALA A 380 50.34 52.18 10.62
CA ALA A 380 50.94 51.14 9.76
C ALA A 380 51.84 50.09 10.49
N LYS A 381 51.87 48.78 10.22
CA LYS A 381 51.36 47.83 9.19
C LYS A 381 51.59 46.39 9.78
N PRO A 382 51.06 45.31 9.17
CA PRO A 382 50.99 43.95 9.75
C PRO A 382 52.18 43.04 9.41
N ALA A 383 52.38 42.00 10.22
CA ALA A 383 53.39 40.95 10.08
C ALA A 383 52.77 39.56 9.76
N GLU A 384 53.54 38.77 9.02
CA GLU A 384 53.36 37.40 8.49
C GLU A 384 53.45 36.28 9.57
N PRO A 385 53.28 34.97 9.23
CA PRO A 385 52.72 33.93 10.10
C PRO A 385 53.74 33.12 10.92
N LEU A 386 53.23 32.47 11.97
CA LEU A 386 53.97 31.65 12.95
C LEU A 386 54.36 30.23 12.45
N PRO A 387 55.50 29.67 12.92
CA PRO A 387 55.90 28.26 12.72
C PRO A 387 55.43 27.33 13.87
N PRO A 388 55.64 25.98 13.77
CA PRO A 388 54.81 24.98 14.46
C PRO A 388 55.30 24.59 15.87
N VAL A 389 54.38 23.97 16.63
CA VAL A 389 54.50 23.50 18.02
C VAL A 389 55.24 22.15 18.10
N PRO A 390 56.16 21.94 19.08
CA PRO A 390 56.77 20.63 19.32
C PRO A 390 56.07 19.77 20.40
N GLU A 391 56.35 18.48 20.30
CA GLU A 391 55.77 17.28 20.94
C GLU A 391 55.73 17.21 22.48
N SER A 392 54.79 16.38 22.96
CA SER A 392 54.70 15.87 24.33
C SER A 392 55.68 14.71 24.60
N PRO A 393 56.29 14.61 25.80
CA PRO A 393 57.01 13.41 26.20
C PRO A 393 56.16 12.48 27.09
N LYS A 394 56.24 11.17 26.80
CA LYS A 394 55.91 10.06 27.71
C LYS A 394 56.96 9.97 28.82
N PRO A 395 56.59 9.40 29.99
CA PRO A 395 57.39 8.30 30.50
C PRO A 395 56.57 7.14 31.09
N ALA A 396 57.20 5.97 31.13
CA ALA A 396 56.87 4.78 31.94
C ALA A 396 58.18 4.35 32.64
N PRO A 397 58.23 3.27 33.44
CA PRO A 397 57.44 2.93 34.63
C PRO A 397 58.35 2.53 35.82
N GLU A 398 57.95 2.66 37.10
CA GLU A 398 58.57 1.80 38.14
C GLU A 398 57.80 1.66 39.49
N LEU A 399 57.75 0.38 39.92
CA LEU A 399 57.57 -0.31 41.20
C LEU A 399 56.82 0.27 42.43
N ALA A 400 55.85 -0.55 42.87
CA ALA A 400 55.64 -1.14 44.20
C ALA A 400 56.00 -0.35 45.48
N ALA A 401 54.99 -0.13 46.33
CA ALA A 401 55.16 0.01 47.78
C ALA A 401 53.96 -0.57 48.53
N GLU A 402 54.28 -1.21 49.65
CA GLU A 402 53.46 -2.04 50.51
C GLU A 402 52.84 -1.24 51.69
N LYS A 403 51.79 -1.81 52.30
CA LYS A 403 50.86 -1.29 53.33
C LYS A 403 51.46 -0.64 54.60
N VAL A 404 50.72 0.32 55.19
CA VAL A 404 50.46 0.52 56.66
C VAL A 404 49.09 1.26 56.85
N PRO A 405 48.30 1.03 57.93
CA PRO A 405 46.83 1.21 57.99
C PRO A 405 46.32 2.46 58.78
N GLU A 406 45.03 2.78 58.63
CA GLU A 406 44.27 3.78 59.41
C GLU A 406 42.86 3.27 59.79
N PRO A 407 42.13 3.88 60.76
CA PRO A 407 41.42 3.18 61.83
C PRO A 407 39.89 3.12 61.66
N GLU A 408 39.22 2.24 62.40
CA GLU A 408 37.74 2.23 62.55
C GLU A 408 37.25 3.45 63.36
N PRO A 409 36.03 3.96 63.09
CA PRO A 409 34.93 3.57 64.00
C PRO A 409 33.50 3.48 63.40
N THR A 410 32.72 2.57 64.00
CA THR A 410 31.27 2.62 64.31
C THR A 410 30.17 2.42 63.25
N LYS A 411 29.38 1.35 63.49
CA LYS A 411 28.07 0.95 62.89
C LYS A 411 26.94 1.97 63.15
N PRO A 412 25.91 2.04 62.27
CA PRO A 412 24.60 1.39 62.55
C PRO A 412 23.83 0.93 61.28
N PRO A 413 22.61 0.35 61.36
CA PRO A 413 22.14 -0.84 62.08
C PRO A 413 21.74 -1.98 61.11
N ALA A 414 21.31 -3.11 61.70
CA ALA A 414 21.15 -4.44 61.09
C ALA A 414 20.25 -4.53 59.83
N THR A 415 20.79 -5.21 58.83
CA THR A 415 20.07 -5.75 57.66
C THR A 415 19.17 -6.90 58.11
N PRO A 416 17.90 -6.99 57.66
CA PRO A 416 17.09 -8.19 57.84
C PRO A 416 17.72 -9.38 57.08
N PRO A 417 17.58 -10.62 57.60
CA PRO A 417 18.24 -11.79 57.03
C PRO A 417 17.72 -12.09 55.61
N PRO A 418 18.55 -12.70 54.75
CA PRO A 418 18.14 -13.00 53.39
C PRO A 418 17.03 -14.05 53.41
N PRO A 419 15.89 -13.84 52.73
CA PRO A 419 14.96 -14.93 52.51
C PRO A 419 15.55 -15.87 51.45
N THR A 420 16.03 -16.99 51.97
CA THR A 420 16.03 -18.35 51.44
C THR A 420 15.60 -18.50 49.98
N GLN A 421 16.52 -18.97 49.14
CA GLN A 421 16.18 -19.61 47.87
C GLN A 421 15.47 -20.94 48.15
N GLY A 422 14.24 -21.07 47.66
CA GLY A 422 13.47 -22.32 47.69
C GLY A 422 12.02 -22.09 47.24
N ALA A 423 11.74 -22.43 45.98
CA ALA A 423 10.44 -22.76 45.38
C ALA A 423 9.15 -22.29 46.10
N ASP A 424 8.62 -21.14 45.66
CA ASP A 424 7.28 -21.06 45.07
C ASP A 424 7.13 -19.68 44.39
N VAL A 425 7.02 -19.70 43.06
CA VAL A 425 6.80 -18.49 42.26
C VAL A 425 5.42 -17.95 42.61
N ALA A 426 5.35 -16.88 43.39
CA ALA A 426 4.10 -16.17 43.64
C ALA A 426 3.54 -15.66 42.30
N THR A 427 2.46 -16.31 41.88
CA THR A 427 1.60 -16.02 40.72
C THR A 427 0.47 -15.07 41.11
N SER A 428 0.71 -14.12 42.01
CA SER A 428 -0.35 -13.19 42.41
C SER A 428 -0.63 -12.18 41.29
N LYS A 429 -1.83 -11.61 41.34
CA LYS A 429 -2.27 -10.54 40.45
C LYS A 429 -1.34 -9.32 40.50
N ALA A 430 -0.97 -8.94 41.72
CA ALA A 430 -0.05 -7.83 41.98
C ALA A 430 1.36 -8.12 41.45
N ASP A 431 1.86 -9.34 41.62
CA ASP A 431 3.19 -9.72 41.11
C ASP A 431 3.26 -9.68 39.58
N ARG A 432 2.18 -10.09 38.89
CA ARG A 432 2.09 -9.99 37.43
C ARG A 432 2.07 -8.53 36.98
N LEU A 433 1.23 -7.71 37.60
CA LEU A 433 1.13 -6.29 37.29
C LEU A 433 2.48 -5.59 37.51
N GLN A 434 3.16 -5.88 38.61
CA GLN A 434 4.47 -5.30 38.93
C GLN A 434 5.53 -5.67 37.89
N ALA A 435 5.61 -6.94 37.47
CA ALA A 435 6.55 -7.38 36.43
C ALA A 435 6.33 -6.64 35.10
N ILE A 436 5.07 -6.40 34.72
CA ILE A 436 4.71 -5.63 33.52
C ILE A 436 5.14 -4.17 33.67
N LEU A 437 4.81 -3.51 34.78
CA LEU A 437 5.13 -2.10 35.00
C LEU A 437 6.64 -1.85 35.06
N GLN A 438 7.42 -2.77 35.64
CA GLN A 438 8.88 -2.70 35.71
C GLN A 438 9.57 -3.03 34.38
N GLY A 439 8.85 -3.56 33.39
CA GLY A 439 9.41 -3.99 32.12
C GLY A 439 10.24 -5.27 32.21
N ASP A 440 10.02 -6.10 33.23
CA ASP A 440 10.64 -7.43 33.34
C ASP A 440 9.86 -8.42 32.45
N TRP A 441 10.09 -8.32 31.14
CA TRP A 441 9.36 -9.10 30.14
C TRP A 441 9.56 -10.61 30.30
N LYS A 442 10.76 -11.04 30.69
CA LYS A 442 11.05 -12.47 30.90
C LYS A 442 10.16 -13.03 32.01
N ARG A 443 10.07 -12.31 33.13
CA ARG A 443 9.21 -12.71 34.26
C ARG A 443 7.73 -12.58 33.92
N ALA A 444 7.30 -11.46 33.32
CA ALA A 444 5.90 -11.23 32.97
C ALA A 444 5.34 -12.31 32.02
N MET A 445 6.17 -12.79 31.10
CA MET A 445 5.82 -13.85 30.14
C MET A 445 5.77 -15.23 30.77
N LEU A 446 6.72 -15.54 31.66
CA LEU A 446 6.70 -16.77 32.45
C LEU A 446 5.42 -16.84 33.30
N GLN A 447 5.13 -15.76 34.03
CA GLN A 447 3.93 -15.67 34.87
C GLN A 447 2.64 -15.70 34.04
N GLY A 448 2.61 -15.04 32.89
CA GLY A 448 1.44 -15.04 32.01
C GLY A 448 1.17 -16.40 31.36
N THR A 449 2.22 -17.13 31.00
CA THR A 449 2.11 -18.52 30.52
C THR A 449 1.57 -19.44 31.62
N ALA A 450 2.03 -19.27 32.86
CA ALA A 450 1.48 -20.01 34.02
C ALA A 450 0.00 -19.67 34.25
N GLN A 451 -0.36 -18.38 34.23
CA GLN A 451 -1.74 -17.93 34.40
C GLN A 451 -2.67 -18.46 33.30
N ARG A 452 -2.22 -18.48 32.04
CA ARG A 452 -3.02 -19.06 30.94
C ARG A 452 -3.38 -20.53 31.19
N LYS A 453 -2.49 -21.30 31.84
CA LYS A 453 -2.75 -22.70 32.19
C LYS A 453 -3.77 -22.83 33.31
N THR A 454 -3.78 -21.93 34.29
CA THR A 454 -4.76 -21.96 35.39
C THR A 454 -6.16 -21.53 34.95
N LEU A 455 -6.26 -20.72 33.89
CA LEU A 455 -7.53 -20.20 33.37
C LEU A 455 -8.17 -21.07 32.27
N GLN A 456 -7.73 -22.32 32.08
CA GLN A 456 -8.34 -23.21 31.10
C GLN A 456 -9.85 -23.40 31.37
N GLY A 457 -10.65 -23.33 30.30
CA GLY A 457 -12.12 -23.37 30.39
C GLY A 457 -12.79 -22.04 30.76
N LYS A 458 -12.03 -20.96 31.01
CA LYS A 458 -12.57 -19.61 31.25
C LYS A 458 -12.52 -18.74 29.99
N TRP A 459 -13.22 -17.62 30.06
CA TRP A 459 -13.11 -16.51 29.12
C TRP A 459 -12.15 -15.44 29.67
N THR A 460 -11.47 -14.73 28.79
CA THR A 460 -10.60 -13.60 29.13
C THR A 460 -10.78 -12.50 28.09
N LEU A 461 -10.39 -11.26 28.42
CA LEU A 461 -10.55 -10.12 27.53
C LEU A 461 -9.19 -9.69 26.99
N ARG A 462 -9.00 -9.74 25.67
CA ARG A 462 -7.78 -9.22 25.04
C ARG A 462 -7.89 -7.71 24.92
N LEU A 463 -6.99 -6.99 25.59
CA LEU A 463 -6.94 -5.54 25.60
C LEU A 463 -6.11 -4.97 24.44
N GLU A 464 -4.98 -5.59 24.12
CA GLU A 464 -3.97 -5.02 23.23
C GLU A 464 -3.12 -6.12 22.59
N ILE A 465 -2.56 -5.85 21.41
CA ILE A 465 -1.42 -6.59 20.85
C ILE A 465 -0.30 -5.59 20.60
N ALA A 466 0.83 -5.73 21.30
CA ALA A 466 1.93 -4.78 21.20
C ALA A 466 3.27 -5.48 20.99
N CYS A 467 4.04 -4.99 20.03
CA CYS A 467 5.41 -5.48 19.79
C CYS A 467 6.45 -4.67 20.58
N GLN A 468 6.05 -3.56 21.19
CA GLN A 468 6.89 -2.70 22.02
C GLN A 468 6.48 -2.84 23.49
N GLY A 469 7.46 -2.98 24.38
CA GLY A 469 7.22 -3.09 25.82
C GLY A 469 6.57 -1.83 26.40
N SER A 470 6.94 -0.65 25.92
CA SER A 470 6.37 0.63 26.36
C SER A 470 4.85 0.71 26.17
N THR A 471 4.32 0.18 25.06
CA THR A 471 2.87 0.11 24.82
C THR A 471 2.18 -0.82 25.84
N VAL A 472 2.80 -1.96 26.16
CA VAL A 472 2.28 -2.88 27.18
C VAL A 472 2.28 -2.24 28.57
N GLN A 473 3.36 -1.53 28.92
CA GLN A 473 3.46 -0.75 30.16
C GLN A 473 2.39 0.34 30.24
N HIS A 474 2.15 1.07 29.15
CA HIS A 474 1.13 2.10 29.11
C HIS A 474 -0.27 1.52 29.31
N ALA A 475 -0.60 0.40 28.65
CA ALA A 475 -1.86 -0.31 28.87
C ALA A 475 -2.04 -0.77 30.33
N ALA A 476 -0.98 -1.25 30.98
CA ALA A 476 -1.02 -1.62 32.39
C ALA A 476 -1.21 -0.40 33.32
N ASP A 477 -0.57 0.73 33.01
CA ASP A 477 -0.66 1.96 33.81
C ASP A 477 -2.07 2.59 33.74
N LEU A 478 -2.76 2.50 32.59
CA LEU A 478 -4.16 2.95 32.45
C LEU A 478 -5.15 2.24 33.39
N LEU A 479 -4.81 1.04 33.85
CA LEU A 479 -5.62 0.25 34.77
C LEU A 479 -5.10 0.28 36.22
N LYS A 480 -4.04 1.06 36.47
CA LYS A 480 -3.44 1.19 37.79
C LYS A 480 -4.45 1.77 38.78
N GLY A 481 -4.53 1.14 39.96
CA GLY A 481 -5.51 1.49 40.99
C GLY A 481 -6.85 0.75 40.89
N GLN A 482 -7.11 0.00 39.82
CA GLN A 482 -8.34 -0.80 39.66
C GLN A 482 -8.18 -2.27 40.04
N ASP A 483 -7.06 -2.68 40.65
CA ASP A 483 -6.91 -4.09 40.95
C ASP A 483 -6.75 -4.95 39.69
N PRO A 484 -6.03 -4.64 38.59
CA PRO A 484 -6.30 -5.36 37.33
C PRO A 484 -5.63 -6.75 37.27
N ASP A 485 -6.38 -7.76 36.80
CA ASP A 485 -5.88 -9.13 36.62
C ASP A 485 -5.23 -9.30 35.25
N LEU A 486 -4.05 -8.70 35.08
CA LEU A 486 -3.33 -8.71 33.81
C LEU A 486 -2.43 -9.94 33.68
N PHE A 487 -2.35 -10.46 32.46
CA PHE A 487 -1.34 -11.43 32.07
C PHE A 487 -0.98 -11.30 30.59
N LEU A 488 0.27 -11.66 30.26
CA LEU A 488 0.81 -11.57 28.90
C LEU A 488 0.91 -12.95 28.27
N VAL A 489 0.61 -13.02 26.97
CA VAL A 489 0.80 -14.23 26.15
C VAL A 489 1.66 -13.87 24.93
N PRO A 490 2.71 -14.65 24.60
CA PRO A 490 3.50 -14.39 23.40
C PRO A 490 2.68 -14.68 22.15
N MET A 491 2.93 -13.91 21.10
CA MET A 491 2.42 -14.18 19.77
C MET A 491 3.54 -14.00 18.76
N ALA A 492 3.82 -15.03 17.97
CA ALA A 492 4.75 -14.89 16.85
C ALA A 492 4.05 -14.22 15.68
N MET A 493 4.66 -13.14 15.18
CA MET A 493 4.23 -12.42 13.99
C MET A 493 4.76 -13.10 12.73
N ARG A 494 4.16 -12.80 11.58
CA ARG A 494 4.56 -13.36 10.26
C ARG A 494 5.99 -13.03 9.85
N ASP A 495 6.53 -11.92 10.36
CA ASP A 495 7.90 -11.47 10.11
C ASP A 495 8.93 -12.03 11.11
N GLY A 496 8.52 -12.96 11.98
CA GLY A 496 9.38 -13.60 12.97
C GLY A 496 9.55 -12.83 14.28
N ARG A 497 8.99 -11.62 14.41
CA ARG A 497 8.98 -10.89 15.68
C ARG A 497 8.03 -11.55 16.68
N THR A 498 8.36 -11.48 17.97
CA THR A 498 7.44 -11.90 19.04
C THR A 498 6.82 -10.67 19.67
N CYS A 499 5.50 -10.60 19.66
CA CYS A 499 4.72 -9.52 20.27
C CYS A 499 3.92 -10.05 21.47
N TYR A 500 3.41 -9.13 22.28
CA TYR A 500 2.70 -9.41 23.52
C TYR A 500 1.21 -9.23 23.31
N GLN A 501 0.42 -10.26 23.60
CA GLN A 501 -1.02 -10.12 23.77
C GLN A 501 -1.31 -9.81 25.24
N VAL A 502 -1.97 -8.68 25.50
CA VAL A 502 -2.33 -8.24 26.85
C VAL A 502 -3.75 -8.71 27.16
N PHE A 503 -3.92 -9.53 28.19
CA PHE A 503 -5.21 -10.06 28.60
C PHE A 503 -5.60 -9.59 29.99
N LEU A 504 -6.91 -9.45 30.21
CA LEU A 504 -7.53 -9.05 31.46
C LEU A 504 -8.52 -10.10 31.93
N GLY A 505 -8.34 -10.54 33.17
CA GLY A 505 -9.33 -11.25 33.96
C GLY A 505 -9.66 -12.68 33.50
N ALA A 506 -10.50 -13.30 34.32
CA ALA A 506 -11.07 -14.62 34.10
C ALA A 506 -12.59 -14.54 34.31
N PHE A 507 -13.35 -14.82 33.26
CA PHE A 507 -14.80 -14.69 33.22
C PHE A 507 -15.44 -16.07 33.03
N GLY A 508 -16.59 -16.28 33.67
CA GLY A 508 -17.36 -17.53 33.52
C GLY A 508 -18.05 -17.67 32.15
N SER A 509 -18.28 -16.56 31.45
CA SER A 509 -18.98 -16.54 30.16
C SER A 509 -18.47 -15.41 29.27
N GLU A 510 -18.76 -15.51 27.98
CA GLU A 510 -18.48 -14.44 27.00
C GLU A 510 -19.23 -13.14 27.34
N ALA A 511 -20.48 -13.27 27.82
CA ALA A 511 -21.30 -12.13 28.22
C ALA A 511 -20.64 -11.34 29.38
N ALA A 512 -20.17 -12.04 30.41
CA ALA A 512 -19.47 -11.39 31.53
C ALA A 512 -18.18 -10.68 31.08
N ALA A 513 -17.44 -11.26 30.12
CA ALA A 513 -16.26 -10.62 29.53
C ALA A 513 -16.62 -9.37 28.72
N LYS A 514 -17.72 -9.40 27.95
CA LYS A 514 -18.24 -8.25 27.20
C LYS A 514 -18.73 -7.14 28.12
N ASP A 515 -19.37 -7.47 29.23
CA ASP A 515 -19.82 -6.50 30.23
C ASP A 515 -18.64 -5.84 30.94
N ALA A 516 -17.59 -6.60 31.24
CA ALA A 516 -16.34 -6.05 31.75
C ALA A 516 -15.67 -5.11 30.75
N ALA A 517 -15.69 -5.45 29.46
CA ALA A 517 -15.12 -4.62 28.40
C ALA A 517 -15.76 -3.21 28.37
N ARG A 518 -17.08 -3.11 28.56
CA ARG A 518 -17.80 -1.81 28.58
C ARG A 518 -17.42 -0.90 29.75
N LYS A 519 -16.82 -1.45 30.80
CA LYS A 519 -16.42 -0.72 32.01
C LYS A 519 -14.96 -0.25 31.96
N LEU A 520 -14.24 -0.55 30.89
CA LEU A 520 -12.85 -0.14 30.74
C LEU A 520 -12.73 1.38 30.56
N PRO A 521 -11.57 1.97 30.95
CA PRO A 521 -11.26 3.36 30.65
C PRO A 521 -11.40 3.68 29.15
N SER A 522 -11.79 4.93 28.85
CA SER A 522 -12.03 5.38 27.47
C SER A 522 -10.89 5.11 26.48
N PRO A 523 -9.59 5.13 26.84
CA PRO A 523 -8.52 4.79 25.89
C PRO A 523 -8.61 3.37 25.31
N PHE A 524 -9.27 2.44 26.00
CA PHE A 524 -9.54 1.08 25.48
C PHE A 524 -10.84 0.98 24.68
N LEU A 525 -11.60 2.07 24.50
CA LEU A 525 -12.90 2.06 23.84
C LEU A 525 -12.93 2.90 22.56
N VAL A 526 -11.88 3.69 22.31
CA VAL A 526 -11.72 4.55 21.13
C VAL A 526 -11.07 3.75 19.97
N GLU A 527 -11.25 4.24 18.75
CA GLU A 527 -10.96 3.59 17.45
C GLU A 527 -9.74 2.64 17.40
N GLY A 528 -9.92 1.50 16.71
CA GLY A 528 -8.86 0.54 16.39
C GLY A 528 -8.55 -0.49 17.48
N ASN A 529 -8.84 -0.20 18.76
CA ASN A 529 -8.50 -1.07 19.87
C ASN A 529 -9.73 -1.47 20.70
N ARG A 530 -10.62 -2.30 20.13
CA ARG A 530 -11.80 -2.79 20.84
C ARG A 530 -11.49 -4.11 21.57
N PRO A 531 -11.59 -4.16 22.91
CA PRO A 531 -11.29 -5.34 23.68
C PRO A 531 -12.18 -6.51 23.27
N LYS A 532 -11.57 -7.63 22.93
CA LYS A 532 -12.28 -8.79 22.38
C LYS A 532 -12.26 -9.96 23.38
N PRO A 533 -13.41 -10.58 23.69
CA PRO A 533 -13.44 -11.76 24.54
C PRO A 533 -12.87 -12.98 23.79
N PHE A 534 -12.09 -13.79 24.49
CA PHE A 534 -11.53 -15.05 24.01
C PHE A 534 -11.78 -16.17 25.01
N ARG A 535 -12.11 -17.37 24.54
CA ARG A 535 -11.88 -18.57 25.34
C ARG A 535 -10.38 -18.76 25.49
N VAL A 536 -9.90 -19.04 26.70
CA VAL A 536 -8.46 -19.18 26.97
C VAL A 536 -7.79 -20.25 26.10
N ALA A 537 -8.52 -21.32 25.78
CA ALA A 537 -8.08 -22.40 24.89
C ALA A 537 -7.96 -21.98 23.41
N GLN A 538 -8.61 -20.90 22.99
CA GLN A 538 -8.63 -20.42 21.60
C GLN A 538 -7.70 -19.22 21.36
N ILE A 539 -6.90 -18.84 22.36
CA ILE A 539 -5.92 -17.77 22.21
C ILE A 539 -4.86 -18.22 21.19
N PRO A 540 -4.65 -17.51 20.08
CA PRO A 540 -3.67 -17.90 19.07
C PRO A 540 -2.25 -17.62 19.56
N ASP A 541 -1.32 -18.53 19.27
CA ASP A 541 0.12 -18.34 19.55
C ASP A 541 0.86 -17.67 18.37
N ARG A 542 0.19 -17.54 17.20
CA ARG A 542 0.73 -16.97 15.97
C ARG A 542 -0.35 -16.21 15.18
N GLN A 543 0.06 -15.26 14.34
CA GLN A 543 -0.83 -14.43 13.50
C GLN A 543 -0.79 -14.76 12.00
#